data_AF-A0A9K3LU29-F1
#
_entry.id   AF-A0A9K3LU29-F1
#
_cell.length_a   1.000
_cell.length_b   1.000
_cell.length_c   1.000
_cell.angle_alpha   90.00
_cell.angle_beta   90.00
_cell.angle_gamma   90.00
#
_symmetry.space_group_name_H-M   'P 1'
#
loop_
_entity.id
_entity.type
_entity.pdbx_description
1 polymer ?
#
loop_
_entity_poly.entity_id
_entity_poly.type
_entity_poly.pdbx_seq_one_letter_code
_entity_poly.pdbx_strand_id
1 'polypeptide(L)'
;MDLLLPSPERSSVEHALLQSAQPLTVGQRCAHWFLMKSMLLSGTMAGKIGTYIAEPSGAALSSIMEEFIVSWFGRHKSTAMMASGTRNENPTLDRLRSSVKCMKGIFEVGLLRWNRNHAIGVSPDAICHLVVQDNPDPVLCCLEIKTRVAESTIVKAELARKKHGSFVNCSYGDAVFNDCVPAANRYQVLHQALVTGFQHGVFVVCKLEEGQGSIVQIVVIKISTEQRDDYAKNLCKVVNPLLGFIHSEDVIARGILMDSDFPDWVTDPQRTILKTRAKLYYGHLKLISTEEGDLRPTRPVSIYKHSTQYRYFKHKPGLDMNTGISDRVAFHTTGPFEAKYVFRMLDAVMVNAWRAYQAVTVISPWLRVLGSPPFIGTGDN
;
A
#
# COMPACT_ATOMS: atom_id res chain seq x y z
N MET A 1 21.02 -23.08 -7.85
CA MET A 1 20.19 -21.87 -8.08
C MET A 1 20.96 -20.74 -7.42
N ASP A 2 21.86 -20.09 -8.16
CA ASP A 2 22.69 -19.01 -7.61
C ASP A 2 21.77 -17.87 -7.18
N LEU A 3 21.72 -17.62 -5.88
CA LEU A 3 21.08 -16.44 -5.33
C LEU A 3 21.90 -15.24 -5.82
N LEU A 4 21.46 -14.63 -6.93
CA LEU A 4 22.01 -13.37 -7.43
C LEU A 4 22.08 -12.40 -6.26
N LEU A 5 23.30 -11.97 -5.92
CA LEU A 5 23.52 -10.95 -4.90
C LEU A 5 22.68 -9.72 -5.24
N PRO A 6 22.03 -9.09 -4.25
CA PRO A 6 21.27 -7.87 -4.49
C PRO A 6 22.18 -6.80 -5.13
N SER A 7 21.65 -6.04 -6.08
CA SER A 7 22.42 -4.96 -6.69
C SER A 7 22.84 -3.94 -5.61
N PRO A 8 23.97 -3.23 -5.78
CA PRO A 8 24.42 -2.24 -4.81
C PRO A 8 23.34 -1.20 -4.45
N GLU A 9 22.52 -0.79 -5.43
CA GLU A 9 21.43 0.17 -5.23
C GLU A 9 20.32 -0.44 -4.38
N ARG A 10 19.96 -1.70 -4.62
CA ARG A 10 18.98 -2.41 -3.80
C ARG A 10 19.47 -2.54 -2.36
N SER A 11 20.73 -2.93 -2.17
CA SER A 11 21.34 -3.03 -0.83
C SER A 11 21.34 -1.68 -0.10
N SER A 12 21.59 -0.57 -0.82
CA SER A 12 21.50 0.79 -0.27
C SER A 12 20.09 1.14 0.21
N VAL A 13 19.07 0.83 -0.61
CA VAL A 13 17.66 1.04 -0.22
C VAL A 13 17.29 0.22 1.00
N GLU A 14 17.64 -1.07 1.01
CA GLU A 14 17.34 -1.97 2.14
C GLU A 14 18.03 -1.48 3.42
N HIS A 15 19.32 -1.13 3.34
CA HIS A 15 20.06 -0.60 4.48
C HIS A 15 19.46 0.68 5.05
N ALA A 16 19.09 1.63 4.17
CA ALA A 16 18.51 2.91 4.59
C ALA A 16 17.12 2.75 5.20
N LEU A 17 16.29 1.86 4.66
CA LEU A 17 14.96 1.58 5.23
C LEU A 17 15.06 0.94 6.61
N LEU A 18 15.99 0.00 6.83
CA LEU A 18 16.15 -0.68 8.11
C LEU A 18 16.55 0.26 9.26
N GLN A 19 17.13 1.44 8.97
CA GLN A 19 17.43 2.45 9.99
C GLN A 19 16.19 3.06 10.64
N SER A 20 15.06 3.08 9.93
CA SER A 20 13.85 3.82 10.33
C SER A 20 12.60 2.96 10.37
N ALA A 21 12.55 1.87 9.60
CA ALA A 21 11.41 1.02 9.42
C ALA A 21 11.74 -0.48 9.40
N GLN A 22 10.77 -1.28 9.83
CA GLN A 22 10.77 -2.72 9.69
C GLN A 22 9.86 -3.15 8.53
N PRO A 23 10.36 -3.92 7.55
CA PRO A 23 9.53 -4.45 6.48
C PRO A 23 8.63 -5.58 7.00
N LEU A 24 7.31 -5.39 6.90
CA LEU A 24 6.31 -6.41 7.22
C LEU A 24 6.00 -7.30 6.04
N THR A 25 6.02 -6.76 4.82
CA THR A 25 5.75 -7.52 3.60
C THR A 25 6.70 -7.12 2.47
N VAL A 26 6.96 -8.06 1.55
CA VAL A 26 7.84 -7.82 0.40
C VAL A 26 7.18 -6.98 -0.69
N GLY A 27 5.85 -7.05 -0.83
CA GLY A 27 5.11 -6.32 -1.86
C GLY A 27 3.75 -5.82 -1.38
N GLN A 28 3.15 -4.94 -2.19
CA GLN A 28 1.83 -4.40 -1.91
C GLN A 28 0.70 -5.33 -2.34
N ARG A 29 -0.45 -5.23 -1.67
CA ARG A 29 -1.68 -5.95 -2.02
C ARG A 29 -1.54 -7.48 -2.16
N CYS A 30 -0.53 -8.09 -1.53
CA CYS A 30 -0.51 -9.53 -1.30
C CYS A 30 -1.39 -9.88 -0.08
N ALA A 31 -1.67 -11.17 0.14
CA ALA A 31 -2.51 -11.62 1.26
C ALA A 31 -2.00 -11.11 2.61
N HIS A 32 -0.68 -11.24 2.80
CA HIS A 32 0.02 -10.77 3.97
C HIS A 32 -0.06 -9.25 4.12
N TRP A 33 -0.05 -8.50 3.02
CA TRP A 33 -0.19 -7.04 3.06
C TRP A 33 -1.56 -6.63 3.61
N PHE A 34 -2.64 -7.26 3.16
CA PHE A 34 -3.97 -6.93 3.69
C PHE A 34 -4.09 -7.30 5.16
N LEU A 35 -3.52 -8.45 5.56
CA LEU A 35 -3.51 -8.88 6.95
C LEU A 35 -2.68 -7.94 7.83
N MET A 36 -1.42 -7.67 7.46
CA MET A 36 -0.50 -6.87 8.26
C MET A 36 -0.82 -5.37 8.23
N LYS A 37 -1.51 -4.88 7.19
CA LYS A 37 -2.00 -3.50 7.15
C LYS A 37 -3.17 -3.30 8.11
N SER A 38 -3.93 -4.35 8.41
CA SER A 38 -4.93 -4.27 9.47
C SER A 38 -4.25 -3.96 10.80
N MET A 39 -4.94 -3.25 11.69
CA MET A 39 -4.41 -2.84 12.99
C MET A 39 -3.25 -1.84 12.97
N LEU A 40 -2.89 -1.30 11.79
CA LEU A 40 -1.94 -0.19 11.66
C LEU A 40 -2.65 1.08 11.23
N LEU A 41 -2.14 2.22 11.72
CA LEU A 41 -2.35 3.49 11.08
C LEU A 41 -1.56 3.50 9.76
N SER A 42 -2.29 3.57 8.64
CA SER A 42 -1.69 3.74 7.31
C SER A 42 -1.70 5.20 6.85
N GLY A 43 -0.84 5.55 5.87
CA GLY A 43 -0.76 6.93 5.35
C GLY A 43 -2.07 7.53 4.83
N THR A 44 -2.99 6.71 4.32
CA THR A 44 -4.32 7.19 3.92
C THR A 44 -5.21 7.56 5.10
N MET A 45 -5.05 6.88 6.24
CA MET A 45 -5.80 7.16 7.48
C MET A 45 -5.13 8.27 8.28
N ALA A 46 -3.82 8.41 8.16
CA ALA A 46 -3.06 9.49 8.78
C ALA A 46 -3.55 10.88 8.32
N GLY A 47 -4.03 11.02 7.08
CA GLY A 47 -4.65 12.27 6.61
C GLY A 47 -5.96 12.64 7.33
N LYS A 48 -6.64 11.69 7.97
CA LYS A 48 -7.87 11.95 8.75
C LYS A 48 -7.59 12.39 10.18
N ILE A 49 -6.49 11.89 10.76
CA ILE A 49 -6.15 12.14 12.16
C ILE A 49 -4.95 13.09 12.34
N GLY A 50 -4.22 13.39 11.27
CA GLY A 50 -3.03 14.23 11.28
C GLY A 50 -3.30 15.70 11.61
N THR A 51 -4.57 16.11 11.65
CA THR A 51 -5.02 17.45 12.05
C THR A 51 -5.30 17.60 13.55
N TYR A 52 -5.30 16.50 14.32
CA TYR A 52 -5.48 16.57 15.76
C TYR A 52 -4.19 17.10 16.42
N ILE A 53 -4.33 18.17 17.19
CA ILE A 53 -3.21 18.82 17.89
C ILE A 53 -3.17 18.40 19.37
N ALA A 54 -4.32 18.00 19.91
CA ALA A 54 -4.52 17.54 21.28
C ALA A 54 -4.93 16.06 21.32
N GLU A 55 -4.73 15.44 22.48
CA GLU A 55 -5.18 14.07 22.75
C GLU A 55 -6.73 14.01 22.66
N PRO A 56 -7.30 13.07 21.87
CA PRO A 56 -8.75 12.97 21.75
C PRO A 56 -9.38 12.39 23.02
N SER A 57 -10.62 12.79 23.32
CA SER A 57 -11.40 12.16 24.39
C SER A 57 -11.73 10.69 24.08
N GLY A 58 -12.11 9.92 25.09
CA GLY A 58 -12.54 8.51 24.89
C GLY A 58 -13.64 8.36 23.83
N ALA A 59 -14.63 9.25 23.82
CA ALA A 59 -15.68 9.24 22.80
C ALA A 59 -15.14 9.47 21.38
N ALA A 60 -14.18 10.40 21.23
CA ALA A 60 -13.53 10.66 19.95
C ALA A 60 -12.67 9.46 19.52
N LEU A 61 -11.91 8.86 20.44
CA LEU A 61 -11.13 7.63 20.16
C LEU A 61 -12.03 6.48 19.71
N SER A 62 -13.19 6.30 20.36
CA SER A 62 -14.17 5.28 20.00
C SER A 62 -14.72 5.50 18.59
N SER A 63 -15.04 6.75 18.22
CA SER A 63 -15.47 7.10 16.88
C SER A 63 -14.38 6.87 15.82
N ILE A 64 -13.13 7.25 16.13
CA ILE A 64 -12.00 7.03 15.22
C ILE A 64 -11.73 5.53 15.04
N MET A 65 -11.81 4.75 16.12
CA MET A 65 -11.65 3.29 16.07
C MET A 65 -12.70 2.64 15.17
N GLU A 66 -13.93 3.13 15.17
CA GLU A 66 -14.97 2.65 14.25
C GLU A 66 -14.57 2.87 12.79
N GLU A 67 -14.06 4.05 12.44
CA GLU A 67 -13.54 4.31 11.09
C GLU A 67 -12.37 3.38 10.73
N PHE A 68 -11.53 3.04 11.70
CA PHE A 68 -10.39 2.14 11.51
C PHE A 68 -10.86 0.72 11.27
N ILE A 69 -11.79 0.22 12.08
CA ILE A 69 -12.44 -1.09 11.93
C ILE A 69 -13.12 -1.20 10.56
N VAL A 70 -13.88 -0.17 10.16
CA VAL A 70 -14.49 -0.11 8.83
C VAL A 70 -13.42 -0.13 7.75
N SER A 71 -12.34 0.64 7.89
CA SER A 71 -11.25 0.66 6.91
C SER A 71 -10.50 -0.67 6.81
N TRP A 72 -10.25 -1.36 7.92
CA TRP A 72 -9.47 -2.60 7.96
C TRP A 72 -10.28 -3.85 7.60
N PHE A 73 -11.52 -3.93 8.09
CA PHE A 73 -12.33 -5.14 8.04
C PHE A 73 -13.63 -4.97 7.25
N GLY A 74 -13.96 -3.74 6.87
CA GLY A 74 -15.11 -3.44 6.02
C GLY A 74 -14.96 -4.03 4.61
N ARG A 75 -16.10 -4.26 3.96
CA ARG A 75 -16.14 -4.71 2.56
C ARG A 75 -16.07 -3.51 1.64
N HIS A 76 -14.86 -3.21 1.18
CA HIS A 76 -14.65 -2.15 0.19
C HIS A 76 -14.67 -2.74 -1.22
N LYS A 77 -15.63 -2.35 -2.04
CA LYS A 77 -15.65 -2.71 -3.46
C LYS A 77 -14.57 -1.91 -4.19
N SER A 78 -13.77 -2.57 -5.03
CA SER A 78 -12.86 -1.85 -5.93
C SER A 78 -13.69 -1.04 -6.91
N THR A 79 -13.66 0.29 -6.78
CA THR A 79 -14.37 1.16 -7.74
C THR A 79 -13.65 1.13 -9.09
N ALA A 80 -14.37 1.46 -10.16
CA ALA A 80 -13.76 1.60 -11.49
C ALA A 80 -12.55 2.55 -11.47
N MET A 81 -12.60 3.59 -10.63
CA MET A 81 -11.50 4.54 -10.41
C MET A 81 -10.27 3.86 -9.78
N MET A 82 -10.45 3.01 -8.77
CA MET A 82 -9.37 2.27 -8.13
C MET A 82 -8.73 1.27 -9.11
N ALA A 83 -9.56 0.52 -9.84
CA ALA A 83 -9.08 -0.43 -10.84
C ALA A 83 -8.30 0.25 -11.99
N SER A 84 -8.72 1.45 -12.39
CA SER A 84 -7.99 2.22 -13.39
C SER A 84 -6.69 2.80 -12.86
N GLY A 85 -6.66 3.27 -11.60
CA GLY A 85 -5.43 3.72 -10.96
C GLY A 85 -4.38 2.61 -10.84
N THR A 86 -4.80 1.41 -10.43
CA THR A 86 -3.88 0.26 -10.31
C THR A 86 -3.41 -0.26 -11.66
N ARG A 87 -4.24 -0.25 -12.70
CA ARG A 87 -3.79 -0.59 -14.07
C ARG A 87 -2.73 0.38 -14.59
N ASN A 88 -2.79 1.63 -14.17
CA ASN A 88 -1.90 2.67 -14.66
C ASN A 88 -0.57 2.79 -13.88
N GLU A 89 -0.46 2.12 -12.74
CA GLU A 89 0.71 2.24 -11.87
C GLU A 89 1.99 1.73 -12.53
N ASN A 90 2.01 0.48 -13.01
CA ASN A 90 3.18 -0.10 -13.67
C ASN A 90 3.58 0.68 -14.94
N PRO A 91 2.66 1.01 -15.87
CA PRO A 91 2.99 1.86 -17.00
C PRO A 91 3.58 3.22 -16.60
N THR A 92 3.09 3.81 -15.50
CA THR A 92 3.64 5.06 -14.97
C THR A 92 5.06 4.84 -14.45
N LEU A 93 5.31 3.79 -13.67
CA LEU A 93 6.66 3.46 -13.17
C LEU A 93 7.65 3.24 -14.33
N ASP A 94 7.24 2.55 -15.39
CA ASP A 94 8.08 2.30 -16.57
C ASP A 94 8.36 3.60 -17.35
N ARG A 95 7.38 4.50 -17.46
CA ARG A 95 7.60 5.85 -18.01
C ARG A 95 8.55 6.67 -17.14
N LEU A 96 8.39 6.62 -15.82
CA LEU A 96 9.31 7.31 -14.90
C LEU A 96 10.75 6.81 -15.08
N ARG A 97 10.95 5.48 -15.15
CA ARG A 97 12.27 4.87 -15.39
C ARG A 97 12.92 5.30 -16.70
N SER A 98 12.12 5.36 -17.77
CA SER A 98 12.63 5.62 -19.13
C SER A 98 12.75 7.11 -19.48
N SER A 99 11.88 7.96 -18.93
CA SER A 99 11.72 9.34 -19.40
C SER A 99 12.27 10.39 -18.43
N VAL A 100 12.50 10.05 -17.15
CA VAL A 100 12.95 11.00 -16.13
C VAL A 100 14.44 10.81 -15.87
N LYS A 101 15.30 11.61 -16.52
CA LYS A 101 16.77 11.45 -16.49
C LYS A 101 17.40 11.48 -15.09
N CYS A 102 16.79 12.21 -14.16
CA CYS A 102 17.25 12.29 -12.78
C CYS A 102 16.83 11.09 -11.93
N MET A 103 15.91 10.25 -12.42
CA MET A 103 15.49 9.01 -11.77
C MET A 103 16.51 7.90 -12.09
N LYS A 104 17.28 7.47 -11.10
CA LYS A 104 18.33 6.45 -11.27
C LYS A 104 17.87 5.03 -10.94
N GLY A 105 16.84 4.89 -10.11
CA GLY A 105 16.31 3.60 -9.72
C GLY A 105 14.92 3.74 -9.10
N ILE A 106 14.07 2.72 -9.32
CA ILE A 106 12.74 2.62 -8.72
C ILE A 106 12.54 1.20 -8.22
N PHE A 107 12.31 1.08 -6.92
CA PHE A 107 12.26 -0.16 -6.16
C PHE A 107 10.87 -0.34 -5.56
N GLU A 108 10.23 -1.47 -5.86
CA GLU A 108 8.99 -1.84 -5.19
C GLU A 108 9.26 -2.14 -3.72
N VAL A 109 8.34 -1.72 -2.85
CA VAL A 109 8.35 -2.03 -1.42
C VAL A 109 6.95 -2.44 -0.98
N GLY A 110 6.87 -3.37 -0.03
CA GLY A 110 5.62 -3.74 0.60
C GLY A 110 5.24 -2.80 1.73
N LEU A 111 4.69 -3.38 2.80
CA LEU A 111 4.29 -2.66 3.99
C LEU A 111 5.49 -2.49 4.92
N LEU A 112 5.73 -1.26 5.34
CA LEU A 112 6.75 -0.86 6.29
C LEU A 112 6.10 -0.41 7.60
N ARG A 113 6.69 -0.77 8.74
CA ARG A 113 6.30 -0.34 10.08
C ARG A 113 7.37 0.57 10.65
N TRP A 114 7.00 1.62 11.37
CA TRP A 114 7.96 2.55 11.95
C TRP A 114 8.65 1.96 13.19
N ASN A 115 9.98 2.08 13.28
CA ASN A 115 10.76 1.51 14.39
C ASN A 115 10.41 2.12 15.75
N ARG A 116 9.98 3.39 15.77
CA ARG A 116 9.67 4.10 17.03
C ARG A 116 8.24 3.91 17.50
N ASN A 117 7.35 3.39 16.65
CA ASN A 117 5.95 3.14 17.00
C ASN A 117 5.35 2.04 16.13
N HIS A 118 5.11 0.88 16.71
CA HIS A 118 4.63 -0.30 15.99
C HIS A 118 3.19 -0.17 15.47
N ALA A 119 2.41 0.81 15.93
CA ALA A 119 1.08 1.07 15.43
C ALA A 119 1.06 1.87 14.11
N ILE A 120 2.22 2.33 13.64
CA ILE A 120 2.34 3.22 12.48
C ILE A 120 3.01 2.49 11.31
N GLY A 121 2.41 2.54 10.13
CA GLY A 121 2.99 1.93 8.94
C GLY A 121 2.62 2.59 7.61
N VAL A 122 3.46 2.38 6.59
CA VAL A 122 3.30 2.94 5.25
C VAL A 122 3.50 1.87 4.18
N SER A 123 2.94 2.11 3.02
CA SER A 123 3.18 1.30 1.83
C SER A 123 3.31 2.26 0.65
N PRO A 124 4.48 2.91 0.47
CA PRO A 124 4.76 3.77 -0.68
C PRO A 124 4.68 2.98 -1.97
N ASP A 125 4.17 3.57 -3.05
CA ASP A 125 4.07 2.87 -4.35
C ASP A 125 5.45 2.41 -4.84
N ALA A 126 6.50 3.18 -4.55
CA ALA A 126 7.88 2.73 -4.66
C ALA A 126 8.83 3.55 -3.76
N ILE A 127 10.08 3.10 -3.67
CA ILE A 127 11.23 3.93 -3.27
C ILE A 127 12.03 4.25 -4.52
N CYS A 128 12.60 5.45 -4.61
CA CYS A 128 13.41 5.82 -5.76
C CYS A 128 14.72 6.50 -5.39
N HIS A 129 15.72 6.31 -6.26
CA HIS A 129 16.96 7.08 -6.30
C HIS A 129 16.77 8.26 -7.25
N LEU A 130 16.87 9.47 -6.74
CA LEU A 130 16.65 10.69 -7.52
C LEU A 130 17.84 11.64 -7.36
N VAL A 131 18.39 12.11 -8.47
CA VAL A 131 19.34 13.25 -8.46
C VAL A 131 18.53 14.54 -8.39
N VAL A 132 18.65 15.27 -7.29
CA VAL A 132 17.97 16.56 -7.10
C VAL A 132 18.87 17.70 -7.58
N GLN A 133 18.29 18.85 -7.96
CA GLN A 133 19.07 19.94 -8.57
C GLN A 133 20.26 20.41 -7.73
N ASP A 134 20.13 20.38 -6.41
CA ASP A 134 21.16 20.86 -5.47
C ASP A 134 22.08 19.75 -4.94
N ASN A 135 21.91 18.50 -5.39
CA ASN A 135 22.75 17.38 -4.96
C ASN A 135 23.04 16.43 -6.14
N PRO A 136 24.29 16.36 -6.61
CA PRO A 136 24.67 15.43 -7.67
C PRO A 136 24.54 13.96 -7.22
N ASP A 137 24.62 13.71 -5.91
CA ASP A 137 24.45 12.37 -5.37
C ASP A 137 22.96 12.01 -5.28
N PRO A 138 22.56 10.83 -5.81
CA PRO A 138 21.18 10.40 -5.73
C PRO A 138 20.70 10.31 -4.28
N VAL A 139 19.57 10.94 -3.99
CA VAL A 139 18.87 10.84 -2.71
C VAL A 139 17.77 9.78 -2.80
N LEU A 140 17.48 9.15 -1.66
CA LEU A 140 16.35 8.25 -1.50
C LEU A 140 15.06 9.05 -1.29
N CYS A 141 14.03 8.72 -2.07
CA CYS A 141 12.71 9.34 -1.95
C CYS A 141 11.61 8.29 -1.92
N CYS A 142 10.56 8.54 -1.13
CA CYS A 142 9.29 7.81 -1.27
C CYS A 142 8.56 8.28 -2.52
N LEU A 143 8.00 7.37 -3.31
CA LEU A 143 7.18 7.66 -4.48
C LEU A 143 5.71 7.36 -4.19
N GLU A 144 4.86 8.34 -4.48
CA GLU A 144 3.41 8.22 -4.44
C GLU A 144 2.81 8.62 -5.80
N ILE A 145 2.04 7.72 -6.40
CA ILE A 145 1.42 7.91 -7.71
C ILE A 145 -0.08 8.05 -7.54
N LYS A 146 -0.65 9.16 -8.04
CA LYS A 146 -2.09 9.38 -8.09
C LYS A 146 -2.56 9.52 -9.52
N THR A 147 -3.25 8.48 -10.01
CA THR A 147 -4.01 8.57 -11.26
C THR A 147 -5.35 9.26 -10.99
N ARG A 148 -5.55 10.42 -11.61
CA ARG A 148 -6.78 11.21 -11.57
C ARG A 148 -7.69 10.81 -12.72
N VAL A 149 -8.97 10.71 -12.40
CA VAL A 149 -10.04 10.30 -13.33
C VAL A 149 -11.19 11.29 -13.35
N ALA A 150 -11.38 12.06 -12.28
CA ALA A 150 -12.36 13.13 -12.24
C ALA A 150 -11.80 14.38 -12.93
N GLU A 151 -12.55 14.93 -13.89
CA GLU A 151 -12.14 16.09 -14.68
C GLU A 151 -11.69 17.26 -13.80
N SER A 152 -12.44 17.56 -12.74
CA SER A 152 -12.10 18.64 -11.80
C SER A 152 -10.73 18.47 -11.14
N THR A 153 -10.27 17.24 -10.91
CA THR A 153 -8.95 16.95 -10.35
C THR A 153 -7.85 16.95 -11.40
N ILE A 154 -8.19 16.63 -12.65
CA ILE A 154 -7.27 16.69 -13.79
C ILE A 154 -7.00 18.16 -14.14
N VAL A 155 -8.05 18.98 -14.29
CA VAL A 155 -7.94 20.42 -14.56
C VAL A 155 -7.07 21.12 -13.51
N LYS A 156 -7.27 20.82 -12.22
CA LYS A 156 -6.43 21.38 -11.15
C LYS A 156 -4.95 21.02 -11.32
N ALA A 157 -4.65 19.77 -11.65
CA ALA A 157 -3.28 19.32 -11.87
C ALA A 157 -2.66 19.95 -13.13
N GLU A 158 -3.42 20.11 -14.20
CA GLU A 158 -2.99 20.78 -15.43
C GLU A 158 -2.74 22.28 -15.21
N LEU A 159 -3.55 22.94 -14.39
CA LEU A 159 -3.31 24.34 -13.99
C LEU A 159 -2.04 24.47 -13.16
N ALA A 160 -1.82 23.58 -12.18
CA ALA A 160 -0.57 23.54 -11.41
C ALA A 160 0.64 23.28 -12.33
N ARG A 161 0.52 22.37 -13.30
CA ARG A 161 1.54 22.12 -14.33
C ARG A 161 1.82 23.34 -15.18
N LYS A 162 0.78 24.06 -15.62
CA LYS A 162 0.93 25.29 -16.42
C LYS A 162 1.65 26.39 -15.64
N LYS A 163 1.39 26.48 -14.33
CA LYS A 163 1.97 27.50 -13.45
C LYS A 163 3.41 27.19 -13.06
N HIS A 164 3.71 25.94 -12.69
CA HIS A 164 4.98 25.56 -12.05
C HIS A 164 5.87 24.65 -12.91
N GLY A 165 5.35 24.13 -14.03
CA GLY A 165 6.03 23.17 -14.90
C GLY A 165 5.62 21.72 -14.66
N SER A 166 6.09 20.82 -15.53
CA SER A 166 5.83 19.38 -15.46
C SER A 166 6.72 18.63 -14.46
N PHE A 167 7.89 19.19 -14.13
CA PHE A 167 8.79 18.68 -13.10
C PHE A 167 9.11 19.84 -12.14
N VAL A 168 8.75 19.68 -10.87
CA VAL A 168 8.75 20.75 -9.87
C VAL A 168 9.50 20.32 -8.63
N ASN A 169 10.37 21.19 -8.10
CA ASN A 169 10.98 21.03 -6.78
C ASN A 169 10.34 22.03 -5.81
N CYS A 170 9.97 21.59 -4.62
CA CYS A 170 9.36 22.43 -3.57
C CYS A 170 9.70 21.92 -2.18
N SER A 171 9.43 22.74 -1.16
CA SER A 171 9.49 22.35 0.24
C SER A 171 8.08 22.05 0.78
N TYR A 172 7.98 21.08 1.67
CA TYR A 172 6.71 20.73 2.29
C TYR A 172 6.06 21.96 2.95
N GLY A 173 4.79 22.21 2.61
CA GLY A 173 4.00 23.31 3.16
C GLY A 173 4.17 24.67 2.46
N ASP A 174 5.12 24.81 1.53
CA ASP A 174 5.26 26.06 0.77
C ASP A 174 4.11 26.29 -0.23
N ALA A 175 4.09 27.47 -0.87
CA ALA A 175 3.03 27.82 -1.82
C ALA A 175 2.98 26.89 -3.04
N VAL A 176 4.15 26.46 -3.54
CA VAL A 176 4.27 25.58 -4.72
C VAL A 176 3.75 24.19 -4.38
N PHE A 177 4.14 23.65 -3.23
CA PHE A 177 3.64 22.39 -2.69
C PHE A 177 2.13 22.42 -2.51
N ASN A 178 1.58 23.50 -1.94
CA ASN A 178 0.15 23.62 -1.70
C ASN A 178 -0.66 23.70 -3.00
N ASP A 179 -0.10 24.29 -4.06
CA ASP A 179 -0.68 24.34 -5.40
C ASP A 179 -0.64 22.97 -6.10
N CYS A 180 0.51 22.28 -6.03
CA CYS A 180 0.75 21.05 -6.79
C CYS A 180 0.25 19.78 -6.09
N VAL A 181 0.27 19.74 -4.75
CA VAL A 181 -0.11 18.56 -3.94
C VAL A 181 -1.46 18.80 -3.25
N PRO A 182 -2.52 18.05 -3.64
CA PRO A 182 -3.84 18.21 -3.04
C PRO A 182 -3.85 17.95 -1.54
N ALA A 183 -4.65 18.71 -0.79
CA ALA A 183 -4.74 18.64 0.67
C ALA A 183 -4.91 17.20 1.19
N ALA A 184 -5.74 16.39 0.53
CA ALA A 184 -5.99 14.99 0.89
C ALA A 184 -4.75 14.06 0.78
N ASN A 185 -3.68 14.50 0.12
CA ASN A 185 -2.46 13.71 -0.08
C ASN A 185 -1.25 14.27 0.65
N ARG A 186 -1.32 15.49 1.21
CA ARG A 186 -0.19 16.14 1.88
C ARG A 186 0.32 15.33 3.07
N TYR A 187 -0.59 14.89 3.95
CA TYR A 187 -0.22 14.04 5.08
C TYR A 187 0.23 12.64 4.67
N GLN A 188 -0.23 12.12 3.54
CA GLN A 188 0.22 10.83 3.04
C GLN A 188 1.72 10.86 2.70
N VAL A 189 2.17 11.91 2.02
CA VAL A 189 3.60 12.09 1.68
C VAL A 189 4.44 12.32 2.94
N LEU A 190 3.98 13.18 3.86
CA LEU A 190 4.68 13.43 5.12
C LEU A 190 4.77 12.16 5.98
N HIS A 191 3.72 11.35 6.00
CA HIS A 191 3.68 10.09 6.73
C HIS A 191 4.63 9.05 6.16
N GLN A 192 4.75 8.96 4.83
CA GLN A 192 5.76 8.12 4.19
C GLN A 192 7.18 8.54 4.60
N ALA A 193 7.49 9.84 4.53
CA ALA A 193 8.78 10.38 4.93
C ALA A 193 9.10 10.18 6.42
N LEU A 194 8.09 10.22 7.30
CA LEU A 194 8.23 9.88 8.71
C LEU A 194 8.69 8.43 8.90
N VAL A 195 7.96 7.48 8.30
CA VAL A 195 8.23 6.05 8.52
C VAL A 195 9.52 5.61 7.85
N THR A 196 9.79 6.05 6.62
CA THR A 196 11.02 5.66 5.90
C THR A 196 12.24 6.46 6.33
N GLY A 197 12.08 7.54 7.09
CA GLY A 197 13.19 8.40 7.47
C GLY A 197 13.80 9.17 6.31
N PHE A 198 13.17 9.19 5.12
CA PHE A 198 13.66 9.96 3.98
C PHE A 198 13.30 11.45 4.09
N GLN A 199 14.18 12.31 3.57
CA GLN A 199 13.98 13.77 3.54
C GLN A 199 13.28 14.24 2.26
N HIS A 200 13.02 13.34 1.32
CA HIS A 200 12.40 13.66 0.05
C HIS A 200 11.23 12.72 -0.25
N GLY A 201 10.16 13.30 -0.77
CA GLY A 201 9.03 12.58 -1.35
C GLY A 201 8.88 12.98 -2.82
N VAL A 202 8.39 12.06 -3.65
CA VAL A 202 8.02 12.30 -5.04
C VAL A 202 6.53 12.02 -5.17
N PHE A 203 5.78 13.04 -5.55
CA PHE A 203 4.35 12.93 -5.83
C PHE A 203 4.11 13.06 -7.33
N VAL A 204 3.56 12.01 -7.93
CA VAL A 204 3.29 11.96 -9.37
C VAL A 204 1.80 12.00 -9.60
N VAL A 205 1.36 12.98 -10.37
CA VAL A 205 -0.02 13.06 -10.84
C VAL A 205 -0.09 12.53 -12.27
N CYS A 206 -0.91 11.51 -12.45
CA CYS A 206 -1.25 10.97 -13.77
C CYS A 206 -2.70 11.24 -14.10
N LYS A 207 -3.05 11.22 -15.39
CA LYS A 207 -4.43 11.16 -15.89
C LYS A 207 -4.56 10.01 -16.87
N LEU A 208 -5.78 9.62 -17.24
CA LEU A 208 -6.01 8.64 -18.30
C LEU A 208 -6.33 9.38 -19.60
N GLU A 209 -5.55 9.13 -20.64
CA GLU A 209 -5.78 9.56 -22.02
C GLU A 209 -5.92 8.31 -22.89
N GLU A 210 -7.06 8.16 -23.57
CA GLU A 210 -7.33 7.02 -24.46
C GLU A 210 -7.11 5.63 -23.82
N GLY A 211 -7.37 5.52 -22.51
CA GLY A 211 -7.19 4.28 -21.75
C GLY A 211 -5.75 3.98 -21.32
N GLN A 212 -4.79 4.83 -21.66
CA GLN A 212 -3.42 4.81 -21.16
C GLN A 212 -3.19 5.96 -20.19
N GLY A 213 -2.43 5.77 -19.12
CA GLY A 213 -2.15 6.92 -18.26
C GLY A 213 -0.95 7.72 -18.72
N SER A 214 -1.10 9.05 -18.71
CA SER A 214 -0.06 10.02 -18.98
C SER A 214 0.31 10.76 -17.69
N ILE A 215 1.61 11.05 -17.54
CA ILE A 215 2.12 11.84 -16.42
C ILE A 215 1.78 13.31 -16.70
N VAL A 216 1.03 13.92 -15.80
CA VAL A 216 0.71 15.34 -15.83
C VAL A 216 1.85 16.12 -15.17
N GLN A 217 2.20 15.76 -13.94
CA GLN A 217 3.18 16.48 -13.15
C GLN A 217 3.94 15.56 -12.20
N ILE A 218 5.23 15.85 -12.02
CA ILE A 218 6.12 15.23 -11.04
C ILE A 218 6.55 16.32 -10.06
N VAL A 219 6.31 16.10 -8.77
CA VAL A 219 6.62 17.04 -7.71
C VAL A 219 7.60 16.38 -6.74
N VAL A 220 8.81 16.92 -6.65
CA VAL A 220 9.83 16.54 -5.68
C VAL A 220 9.69 17.46 -4.48
N ILE A 221 9.53 16.86 -3.31
CA ILE A 221 9.12 17.54 -2.08
C ILE A 221 10.21 17.32 -1.05
N LYS A 222 10.91 18.39 -0.68
CA LYS A 222 11.86 18.39 0.43
C LYS A 222 11.11 18.52 1.75
N ILE A 223 11.42 17.65 2.70
CA ILE A 223 10.77 17.57 4.01
C ILE A 223 11.88 17.67 5.06
N SER A 224 11.78 18.69 5.91
CA SER A 224 12.75 18.91 6.98
C SER A 224 12.59 17.89 8.11
N THR A 225 13.65 17.69 8.89
CA THR A 225 13.58 16.85 10.10
C THR A 225 12.58 17.42 11.11
N GLU A 226 12.57 18.73 11.32
CA GLU A 226 11.61 19.42 12.20
C GLU A 226 10.15 19.12 11.83
N GLN A 227 9.79 19.23 10.54
CA GLN A 227 8.44 18.90 10.07
C GLN A 227 8.04 17.45 10.36
N ARG A 228 8.98 16.50 10.26
CA ARG A 228 8.70 15.09 10.58
C ARG A 228 8.57 14.88 12.08
N ASP A 229 9.40 15.53 12.87
CA ASP A 229 9.39 15.40 14.33
C ASP A 229 8.12 16.02 14.93
N ASP A 230 7.72 17.20 14.45
CA ASP A 230 6.46 17.85 14.84
C ASP A 230 5.25 17.00 14.47
N TYR A 231 5.26 16.46 13.25
CA TYR A 231 4.22 15.55 12.79
C TYR A 231 4.17 14.28 13.63
N ALA A 232 5.31 13.65 13.90
CA ALA A 232 5.42 12.48 14.76
C ALA A 232 4.87 12.74 16.16
N LYS A 233 5.26 13.87 16.77
CA LYS A 233 4.80 14.28 18.09
C LYS A 233 3.29 14.43 18.13
N ASN A 234 2.69 15.12 17.17
CA ASN A 234 1.24 15.30 17.12
C ASN A 234 0.51 14.00 16.81
N LEU A 235 1.03 13.19 15.89
CA LEU A 235 0.44 11.92 15.51
C LEU A 235 0.44 10.92 16.67
N CYS A 236 1.53 10.84 17.43
CA CYS A 236 1.65 9.93 18.58
C CYS A 236 0.67 10.26 19.72
N LYS A 237 0.27 11.53 19.90
CA LYS A 237 -0.78 11.92 20.87
C LYS A 237 -2.13 11.26 20.58
N VAL A 238 -2.37 10.90 19.32
CA VAL A 238 -3.61 10.22 18.90
C VAL A 238 -3.40 8.72 18.81
N VAL A 239 -2.31 8.29 18.17
CA VAL A 239 -2.08 6.87 17.85
C VAL A 239 -1.81 6.06 19.10
N ASN A 240 -1.08 6.59 20.08
CA ASN A 240 -0.76 5.85 21.30
C ASN A 240 -2.02 5.47 22.11
N PRO A 241 -2.92 6.41 22.46
CA PRO A 241 -4.14 6.05 23.15
C PRO A 241 -5.11 5.23 22.27
N LEU A 242 -5.09 5.43 20.94
CA LEU A 242 -5.99 4.72 20.01
C LEU A 242 -5.59 3.25 19.77
N LEU A 243 -4.30 2.98 19.54
CA LEU A 243 -3.78 1.69 19.05
C LEU A 243 -2.71 1.08 19.95
N GLY A 244 -2.17 1.82 20.92
CA GLY A 244 -1.06 1.35 21.76
C GLY A 244 -1.35 0.03 22.47
N PHE A 245 -2.59 -0.17 22.92
CA PHE A 245 -2.98 -1.42 23.57
C PHE A 245 -2.90 -2.66 22.66
N ILE A 246 -3.15 -2.49 21.35
CA ILE A 246 -3.04 -3.56 20.34
C ILE A 246 -1.56 -3.92 20.11
N HIS A 247 -0.66 -2.96 20.26
CA HIS A 247 0.77 -3.11 19.97
C HIS A 247 1.65 -3.20 21.23
N SER A 248 1.05 -3.43 22.39
CA SER A 248 1.81 -3.66 23.62
C SER A 248 2.60 -4.98 23.54
N GLU A 249 3.76 -5.01 24.18
CA GLU A 249 4.66 -6.17 24.14
C GLU A 249 3.96 -7.44 24.67
N ASP A 250 3.23 -7.32 25.77
CA ASP A 250 2.48 -8.43 26.38
C ASP A 250 1.43 -9.01 25.42
N VAL A 251 0.70 -8.15 24.72
CA VAL A 251 -0.33 -8.57 23.76
C VAL A 251 0.31 -9.26 22.55
N ILE A 252 1.41 -8.71 22.02
CA ILE A 252 2.14 -9.30 20.89
C ILE A 252 2.74 -10.66 21.27
N ALA A 253 3.41 -10.74 22.42
CA ALA A 253 4.03 -11.96 22.93
C ALA A 253 2.98 -13.05 23.15
N ARG A 254 1.86 -12.70 23.78
CA ARG A 254 0.72 -13.61 24.00
C ARG A 254 0.04 -13.99 22.69
N GLY A 255 -0.05 -13.07 21.73
CA GLY A 255 -0.66 -13.27 20.42
C GLY A 255 -2.20 -13.31 20.43
N ILE A 256 -2.84 -12.82 21.50
CA ILE A 256 -4.29 -12.66 21.62
C ILE A 256 -4.64 -11.41 22.44
N LEU A 257 -5.73 -10.73 22.06
CA LEU A 257 -6.35 -9.67 22.87
C LEU A 257 -7.35 -10.28 23.87
N MET A 258 -7.23 -9.86 25.13
CA MET A 258 -8.06 -10.18 26.28
C MET A 258 -8.90 -8.97 26.68
N ASP A 259 -10.00 -9.18 27.41
CA ASP A 259 -10.91 -8.08 27.78
C ASP A 259 -10.23 -7.04 28.68
N SER A 260 -9.22 -7.45 29.45
CA SER A 260 -8.38 -6.59 30.28
C SER A 260 -7.44 -5.68 29.49
N ASP A 261 -7.16 -5.97 28.22
CA ASP A 261 -6.24 -5.16 27.40
C ASP A 261 -6.92 -3.92 26.83
N PHE A 262 -8.25 -3.92 26.74
CA PHE A 262 -9.00 -2.87 26.06
C PHE A 262 -9.28 -1.70 26.99
N PRO A 263 -8.97 -0.46 26.55
CA PRO A 263 -9.42 0.74 27.23
C PRO A 263 -10.95 0.82 27.36
N ASP A 264 -11.42 1.53 28.38
CA ASP A 264 -12.86 1.66 28.70
C ASP A 264 -13.69 2.28 27.56
N TRP A 265 -13.06 3.09 26.71
CA TRP A 265 -13.73 3.72 25.58
C TRP A 265 -14.02 2.77 24.41
N VAL A 266 -13.40 1.58 24.38
CA VAL A 266 -13.63 0.57 23.33
C VAL A 266 -14.91 -0.19 23.64
N THR A 267 -15.88 -0.10 22.73
CA THR A 267 -17.20 -0.73 22.90
C THR A 267 -17.17 -2.25 22.67
N ASP A 268 -18.15 -2.99 23.22
CA ASP A 268 -18.22 -4.45 23.06
C ASP A 268 -18.26 -4.93 21.59
N PRO A 269 -18.98 -4.27 20.66
CA PRO A 269 -18.91 -4.62 19.24
C PRO A 269 -17.49 -4.48 18.68
N GLN A 270 -16.78 -3.40 19.03
CA GLN A 270 -15.41 -3.16 18.59
C GLN A 270 -14.46 -4.19 19.19
N ARG A 271 -14.57 -4.49 20.50
CA ARG A 271 -13.81 -5.55 21.19
C ARG A 271 -13.97 -6.89 20.48
N THR A 272 -15.21 -7.26 20.16
CA THR A 272 -15.52 -8.52 19.47
C THR A 272 -14.82 -8.61 18.10
N ILE A 273 -14.91 -7.55 17.29
CA ILE A 273 -14.26 -7.52 15.98
C ILE A 273 -12.74 -7.59 16.13
N LEU A 274 -12.15 -6.79 17.02
CA LEU A 274 -10.70 -6.75 17.21
C LEU A 274 -10.17 -8.10 17.70
N LYS A 275 -10.77 -8.71 18.74
CA LYS A 275 -10.37 -10.03 19.26
C LYS A 275 -10.37 -11.11 18.19
N THR A 276 -11.41 -11.16 17.35
CA THR A 276 -11.53 -12.20 16.31
C THR A 276 -10.50 -12.07 15.20
N ARG A 277 -10.05 -10.84 14.89
CA ARG A 277 -9.06 -10.56 13.83
C ARG A 277 -7.62 -10.58 14.34
N ALA A 278 -7.40 -10.23 15.60
CA ALA A 278 -6.07 -10.10 16.20
C ALA A 278 -5.28 -11.41 16.19
N LYS A 279 -5.96 -12.56 16.35
CA LYS A 279 -5.30 -13.88 16.31
C LYS A 279 -4.53 -14.12 15.02
N LEU A 280 -5.12 -13.76 13.88
CA LEU A 280 -4.47 -13.89 12.58
C LEU A 280 -3.34 -12.87 12.42
N TYR A 281 -3.57 -11.64 12.88
CA TYR A 281 -2.56 -10.58 12.85
C TYR A 281 -1.30 -11.00 13.61
N TYR A 282 -1.42 -11.36 14.89
CA TYR A 282 -0.28 -11.75 15.71
C TYR A 282 0.35 -13.08 15.28
N GLY A 283 -0.47 -14.04 14.84
CA GLY A 283 0.03 -15.28 14.26
C GLY A 283 0.95 -15.00 13.06
N HIS A 284 0.58 -14.06 12.19
CA HIS A 284 1.42 -13.68 11.06
C HIS A 284 2.63 -12.84 11.46
N LEU A 285 2.47 -11.94 12.43
CA LEU A 285 3.57 -11.16 12.97
C LEU A 285 4.67 -12.07 13.54
N LYS A 286 4.30 -13.13 14.27
CA LYS A 286 5.25 -14.14 14.78
C LYS A 286 5.98 -14.88 13.66
N LEU A 287 5.30 -15.19 12.54
CA LEU A 287 5.92 -15.87 11.40
C LEU A 287 6.97 -15.01 10.68
N ILE A 288 6.81 -13.69 10.72
CA ILE A 288 7.80 -12.76 10.15
C ILE A 288 8.82 -12.30 11.17
N SER A 289 8.68 -12.62 12.46
CA SER A 289 9.65 -12.24 13.48
C SER A 289 10.72 -13.32 13.64
N THR A 290 11.99 -12.95 13.77
CA THR A 290 13.08 -13.86 14.13
C THR A 290 13.17 -13.99 15.64
N GLU A 291 13.93 -14.99 16.11
CA GLU A 291 14.26 -15.15 17.54
C GLU A 291 15.05 -13.95 18.09
N GLU A 292 15.75 -13.23 17.22
CA GLU A 292 16.54 -12.02 17.53
C GLU A 292 15.69 -10.73 17.50
N GLY A 293 14.41 -10.83 17.14
CA GLY A 293 13.49 -9.68 17.07
C GLY A 293 13.48 -8.95 15.72
N ASP A 294 14.30 -9.37 14.75
CA ASP A 294 14.27 -8.85 13.39
C ASP A 294 13.02 -9.31 12.63
N LEU A 295 12.58 -8.52 11.65
CA LEU A 295 11.48 -8.95 10.77
C LEU A 295 12.00 -9.46 9.43
N ARG A 296 11.70 -10.72 9.13
CA ARG A 296 11.85 -11.36 7.82
C ARG A 296 10.50 -11.34 7.12
N PRO A 297 10.22 -10.33 6.28
CA PRO A 297 8.94 -10.21 5.61
C PRO A 297 8.66 -11.49 4.81
N THR A 298 7.45 -12.02 4.94
CA THR A 298 7.07 -13.22 4.20
C THR A 298 7.17 -12.97 2.71
N ARG A 299 7.63 -13.99 1.95
CA ARG A 299 7.47 -13.99 0.50
C ARG A 299 6.01 -13.68 0.17
N PRO A 300 5.75 -12.86 -0.85
CA PRO A 300 4.40 -12.43 -1.14
C PRO A 300 3.57 -13.67 -1.51
N VAL A 301 2.65 -14.08 -0.63
CA VAL A 301 1.60 -15.02 -0.97
C VAL A 301 0.51 -14.16 -1.58
N SER A 302 0.35 -14.19 -2.91
CA SER A 302 -0.83 -13.57 -3.48
C SER A 302 -2.08 -14.28 -2.92
N ILE A 303 -3.20 -13.58 -2.81
CA ILE A 303 -4.46 -14.18 -2.39
C ILE A 303 -4.91 -15.13 -3.51
N TYR A 304 -4.40 -16.36 -3.49
CA TYR A 304 -4.69 -17.38 -4.49
C TYR A 304 -5.91 -18.17 -4.06
N LYS A 305 -6.87 -18.35 -4.98
CA LYS A 305 -7.92 -19.35 -4.85
C LYS A 305 -7.59 -20.64 -5.63
N HIS A 306 -6.52 -20.68 -6.45
CA HIS A 306 -6.04 -21.88 -7.19
C HIS A 306 -4.60 -21.74 -7.76
N SER A 307 -3.92 -22.85 -8.10
CA SER A 307 -2.53 -22.86 -8.63
C SER A 307 -2.36 -22.26 -10.04
N THR A 308 -3.38 -22.35 -10.91
CA THR A 308 -3.40 -21.72 -12.24
C THR A 308 -3.38 -20.18 -12.17
N GLN A 309 -3.80 -19.62 -11.05
CA GLN A 309 -3.82 -18.18 -10.78
C GLN A 309 -2.43 -17.62 -10.42
N TYR A 310 -1.47 -18.49 -10.06
CA TYR A 310 -0.09 -18.13 -9.74
C TYR A 310 0.62 -17.39 -10.87
N ARG A 311 0.41 -17.80 -12.12
CA ARG A 311 1.05 -17.17 -13.29
C ARG A 311 0.40 -15.85 -13.69
N TYR A 312 -0.83 -15.58 -13.23
CA TYR A 312 -1.62 -14.40 -13.60
C TYR A 312 -1.56 -13.27 -12.55
N PHE A 313 -1.19 -13.57 -11.29
CA PHE A 313 -1.28 -12.65 -10.14
C PHE A 313 0.06 -12.28 -9.49
N LYS A 314 1.13 -12.22 -10.28
CA LYS A 314 2.44 -11.77 -9.78
C LYS A 314 2.47 -10.28 -9.38
N HIS A 315 1.47 -9.48 -9.79
CA HIS A 315 1.48 -8.03 -9.63
C HIS A 315 0.12 -7.46 -9.18
N LYS A 316 0.15 -6.29 -8.53
CA LYS A 316 -0.99 -5.48 -8.06
C LYS A 316 -2.19 -5.42 -9.05
N PRO A 317 -1.99 -5.23 -10.38
CA PRO A 317 -3.11 -5.14 -11.33
C PRO A 317 -3.86 -6.46 -11.54
N GLY A 318 -3.19 -7.60 -11.40
CA GLY A 318 -3.81 -8.91 -11.56
C GLY A 318 -4.87 -9.18 -10.49
N LEU A 319 -4.59 -8.79 -9.24
CA LEU A 319 -5.53 -8.95 -8.13
C LEU A 319 -6.77 -8.06 -8.29
N ASP A 320 -6.58 -6.80 -8.66
CA ASP A 320 -7.69 -5.86 -8.84
C ASP A 320 -8.61 -6.26 -10.00
N MET A 321 -8.02 -6.71 -11.12
CA MET A 321 -8.79 -7.24 -12.23
C MET A 321 -9.53 -8.53 -11.83
N ASN A 322 -8.91 -9.38 -11.02
CA ASN A 322 -9.54 -10.57 -10.46
C ASN A 322 -10.75 -10.23 -9.58
N THR A 323 -10.62 -9.26 -8.68
CA THR A 323 -11.74 -8.78 -7.85
C THR A 323 -12.85 -8.22 -8.75
N GLY A 324 -12.50 -7.39 -9.74
CA GLY A 324 -13.47 -6.82 -10.68
C GLY A 324 -14.20 -7.86 -11.53
N ILE A 325 -13.53 -8.93 -11.95
CA ILE A 325 -14.15 -10.04 -12.69
C ILE A 325 -15.01 -10.90 -11.77
N SER A 326 -14.50 -11.23 -10.57
CA SER A 326 -15.29 -11.97 -9.59
C SER A 326 -16.59 -11.24 -9.25
N ASP A 327 -16.58 -9.92 -9.15
CA ASP A 327 -17.80 -9.13 -8.92
C ASP A 327 -18.79 -9.20 -10.11
N ARG A 328 -18.32 -9.36 -11.35
CA ARG A 328 -19.19 -9.48 -12.54
C ARG A 328 -19.85 -10.86 -12.68
N VAL A 329 -19.21 -11.89 -12.12
CA VAL A 329 -19.64 -13.29 -12.27
C VAL A 329 -20.31 -13.82 -11.00
N ALA A 330 -20.04 -13.21 -9.83
CA ALA A 330 -20.59 -13.66 -8.56
C ALA A 330 -22.09 -13.39 -8.44
N PHE A 331 -22.83 -14.36 -7.91
CA PHE A 331 -24.24 -14.21 -7.58
C PHE A 331 -24.42 -13.30 -6.36
N HIS A 332 -25.11 -12.19 -6.54
CA HIS A 332 -25.49 -11.32 -5.42
C HIS A 332 -26.76 -11.85 -4.76
N THR A 333 -26.59 -12.52 -3.62
CA THR A 333 -27.72 -13.07 -2.86
C THR A 333 -28.07 -12.22 -1.65
N THR A 334 -29.35 -11.89 -1.54
CA THR A 334 -29.96 -11.34 -0.31
C THR A 334 -30.36 -12.52 0.57
N GLY A 335 -29.91 -12.53 1.83
CA GLY A 335 -30.17 -13.66 2.72
C GLY A 335 -29.27 -13.70 3.95
N PRO A 336 -29.46 -14.73 4.81
CA PRO A 336 -28.64 -14.95 6.01
C PRO A 336 -27.18 -15.24 5.65
N PHE A 337 -26.28 -15.14 6.63
CA PHE A 337 -24.83 -15.26 6.42
C PHE A 337 -24.45 -16.63 5.82
N GLU A 338 -25.10 -17.69 6.27
CA GLU A 338 -24.90 -19.07 5.87
C GLU A 338 -25.23 -19.26 4.39
N ALA A 339 -26.38 -18.73 3.94
CA ALA A 339 -26.76 -18.75 2.53
C ALA A 339 -25.73 -17.99 1.69
N LYS A 340 -25.34 -16.78 2.13
CA LYS A 340 -24.27 -16.01 1.47
C LYS A 340 -22.96 -16.77 1.42
N TYR A 341 -22.63 -17.54 2.46
CA TYR A 341 -21.41 -18.33 2.51
C TYR A 341 -21.45 -19.51 1.53
N VAL A 342 -22.56 -20.25 1.46
CA VAL A 342 -22.76 -21.34 0.50
C VAL A 342 -22.73 -20.82 -0.93
N PHE A 343 -23.44 -19.73 -1.24
CA PHE A 343 -23.41 -19.11 -2.57
C PHE A 343 -21.99 -18.65 -2.95
N ARG A 344 -21.19 -18.14 -2.00
CA ARG A 344 -19.78 -17.81 -2.26
C ARG A 344 -18.92 -19.03 -2.58
N MET A 345 -19.19 -20.18 -1.96
CA MET A 345 -18.48 -21.41 -2.30
C MET A 345 -18.84 -21.85 -3.72
N LEU A 346 -20.12 -21.79 -4.09
CA LEU A 346 -20.58 -22.10 -5.45
C LEU A 346 -20.01 -21.11 -6.49
N ASP A 347 -20.04 -19.81 -6.21
CA ASP A 347 -19.43 -18.76 -7.02
C ASP A 347 -17.95 -19.03 -7.27
N ALA A 348 -17.22 -19.43 -6.22
CA ALA A 348 -15.79 -19.73 -6.35
C ALA A 348 -15.53 -20.87 -7.34
N VAL A 349 -16.35 -21.93 -7.30
CA VAL A 349 -16.28 -23.04 -8.26
C VAL A 349 -16.60 -22.55 -9.68
N MET A 350 -17.71 -21.83 -9.86
CA MET A 350 -18.15 -21.31 -11.16
C MET A 350 -17.13 -20.36 -11.80
N VAL A 351 -16.63 -19.40 -11.03
CA VAL A 351 -15.61 -18.45 -11.49
C VAL A 351 -14.32 -19.17 -11.88
N ASN A 352 -13.91 -20.20 -11.12
CA ASN A 352 -12.73 -20.99 -11.45
C ASN A 352 -12.93 -21.84 -12.71
N ALA A 353 -14.11 -22.44 -12.90
CA ALA A 353 -14.44 -23.21 -14.10
C ALA A 353 -14.46 -22.33 -15.36
N TRP A 354 -15.11 -21.16 -15.29
CA TRP A 354 -15.11 -20.18 -16.38
C TRP A 354 -13.69 -19.73 -16.76
N ARG A 355 -12.81 -19.54 -15.78
CA ARG A 355 -11.39 -19.19 -16.03
C ARG A 355 -10.61 -20.31 -16.70
N ALA A 356 -10.79 -21.53 -16.23
CA ALA A 356 -10.15 -22.69 -16.85
C ALA A 356 -10.57 -22.80 -18.32
N TYR A 357 -11.85 -22.59 -18.60
CA TYR A 357 -12.37 -22.51 -19.96
C TYR A 357 -11.67 -21.39 -20.77
N GLN A 358 -11.69 -20.13 -20.30
CA GLN A 358 -11.05 -18.99 -20.99
C GLN A 358 -9.55 -19.21 -21.26
N ALA A 359 -8.82 -19.80 -20.30
CA ALA A 359 -7.41 -20.09 -20.45
C ALA A 359 -7.15 -21.08 -21.60
N VAL A 360 -8.00 -22.10 -21.72
CA VAL A 360 -7.89 -23.14 -22.75
C VAL A 360 -8.38 -22.64 -24.11
N THR A 361 -9.50 -21.91 -24.16
CA THR A 361 -10.20 -21.61 -25.42
C THR A 361 -9.83 -20.26 -26.02
N VAL A 362 -9.37 -19.29 -25.23
CA VAL A 362 -9.04 -17.95 -25.71
C VAL A 362 -7.54 -17.68 -25.60
N ILE A 363 -6.97 -17.88 -24.42
CA ILE A 363 -5.58 -17.45 -24.15
C ILE A 363 -4.55 -18.39 -24.79
N SER A 364 -4.70 -19.70 -24.61
CA SER A 364 -3.77 -20.70 -25.18
C SER A 364 -3.64 -20.58 -26.71
N PRO A 365 -4.75 -20.47 -27.48
CA PRO A 365 -4.67 -20.21 -28.92
C PRO A 365 -3.97 -18.89 -29.26
N TRP A 366 -4.28 -17.81 -28.54
CA TRP A 366 -3.68 -16.49 -28.77
C TRP A 366 -2.16 -16.49 -28.52
N LEU A 367 -1.70 -17.15 -27.45
CA LEU A 367 -0.27 -17.31 -27.16
C LEU A 367 0.46 -18.15 -28.23
N ARG A 368 -0.20 -19.16 -28.80
CA ARG A 368 0.36 -19.96 -29.90
C ARG A 368 0.52 -19.14 -31.18
N VAL A 369 -0.40 -18.20 -31.44
CA VAL A 369 -0.37 -17.32 -32.63
C VAL A 369 0.73 -16.25 -32.53
N LEU A 370 1.01 -15.74 -31.33
CA LEU A 370 2.02 -14.69 -31.14
C LEU A 370 3.48 -15.16 -31.18
N GLY A 371 3.73 -16.46 -31.29
CA GLY A 371 5.07 -17.02 -31.21
C GLY A 371 5.62 -16.90 -29.79
N SER A 372 5.65 -18.02 -29.07
CA SER A 372 6.27 -18.06 -27.73
C SER A 372 7.72 -17.52 -27.80
N PRO A 373 8.15 -16.66 -26.86
CA PRO A 373 9.58 -16.55 -26.58
C PRO A 373 10.11 -17.95 -26.23
N PRO A 374 11.37 -18.28 -26.56
CA PRO A 374 11.90 -19.61 -26.33
C PRO A 374 11.72 -19.96 -24.86
N PHE A 375 10.93 -21.01 -24.63
CA PHE A 375 10.84 -21.67 -23.36
C PHE A 375 12.25 -22.19 -23.07
N ILE A 376 12.97 -21.60 -22.13
CA ILE A 376 14.14 -22.24 -21.54
C ILE A 376 13.57 -23.43 -20.80
N GLY A 377 13.59 -24.58 -21.47
CA GLY A 377 13.27 -25.86 -20.88
C GLY A 377 14.11 -26.02 -19.63
N THR A 378 13.45 -26.35 -18.52
CA THR A 378 14.08 -27.16 -17.50
C THR A 378 14.54 -28.43 -18.21
N GLY A 379 15.82 -28.47 -18.56
CA GLY A 379 16.45 -29.70 -19.02
C GLY A 379 16.26 -30.74 -17.93
N ASP A 380 15.87 -31.92 -18.36
CA ASP A 380 15.91 -33.13 -17.56
C ASP A 380 17.35 -33.32 -17.01
N ASN A 381 17.47 -33.18 -15.69
CA ASN A 381 18.24 -34.03 -14.77
C ASN A 381 18.10 -33.51 -13.34
#